data_AF-A0AAP0BI23-F1
#
_entry.id   AF-A0AAP0BI23-F1
#
_cell.length_a   1.000
_cell.length_b   1.000
_cell.length_c   1.000
_cell.angle_alpha   90.00
_cell.angle_beta   90.00
_cell.angle_gamma   90.00
#
_symmetry.space_group_name_H-M   'P 1'
#
loop_
_entity.id
_entity.type
_entity.pdbx_description
1 polymer ?
#
loop_
_entity_poly.entity_id
_entity_poly.type
_entity_poly.pdbx_seq_one_letter_code
_entity_poly.pdbx_strand_id
1 'polypeptide(L)'
;MLYTQGVLILVPFELIVCFWGLQALGLHGFPIPNAVDRNRHCVIMSLVQGYPLVQVKQLQNPDEIFDKIMSLVVRLAEHSLIHCDFKEFNIMVHILTFNC
;
A
#
# COMPACT_ATOMS: atom_id res chain seq x y z
N MET A 1 -6.43 0.04 22.37
CA MET A 1 -5.66 1.05 21.61
C MET A 1 -5.19 0.46 20.28
N LEU A 2 -6.11 0.03 19.42
CA LEU A 2 -5.80 -0.37 18.05
C LEU A 2 -6.33 0.73 17.14
N TYR A 3 -5.52 1.76 16.93
CA TYR A 3 -5.83 2.81 15.96
C TYR A 3 -5.74 2.18 14.56
N THR A 4 -6.89 1.82 14.03
CA THR A 4 -7.18 1.62 12.61
C THR A 4 -6.92 2.92 11.86
N GLN A 5 -5.66 3.21 11.52
CA GLN A 5 -5.34 4.31 10.62
C GLN A 5 -5.60 3.84 9.18
N GLY A 6 -6.39 4.59 8.41
CA GLY A 6 -6.77 4.28 7.03
C GLY A 6 -5.56 4.07 6.12
N VAL A 7 -5.22 2.80 5.94
CA VAL A 7 -4.00 2.34 5.29
C VAL A 7 -4.19 2.39 3.77
N LEU A 8 -3.43 3.27 3.10
CA LEU A 8 -3.17 3.21 1.67
C LEU A 8 -2.18 2.07 1.44
N ILE A 9 -2.64 0.94 0.91
CA ILE A 9 -1.81 -0.25 0.81
C ILE A 9 -1.23 -0.34 -0.60
N LEU A 10 0.10 -0.29 -0.68
CA LEU A 10 0.80 -0.51 -1.94
C LEU A 10 0.81 -2.00 -2.24
N VAL A 11 0.12 -2.38 -3.31
CA VAL A 11 0.15 -3.74 -3.84
C VAL A 11 1.23 -3.81 -4.90
N PRO A 12 2.21 -4.71 -4.78
CA PRO A 12 3.17 -4.93 -5.84
C PRO A 12 2.47 -5.61 -7.02
N PHE A 13 2.36 -4.93 -8.16
CA PHE A 13 2.10 -5.63 -9.42
C PHE A 13 3.41 -5.89 -10.17
N GLU A 14 4.36 -4.95 -10.15
CA GLU A 14 5.70 -5.12 -10.74
C GLU A 14 6.75 -4.42 -9.83
N LEU A 15 7.95 -5.00 -9.71
CA LEU A 15 9.11 -4.58 -8.89
C LEU A 15 9.14 -4.95 -7.38
N ILE A 16 8.08 -4.73 -6.56
CA ILE A 16 8.09 -5.12 -5.12
C ILE A 16 7.74 -6.62 -4.89
N VAL A 17 7.78 -7.46 -5.93
CA VAL A 17 7.45 -8.90 -5.79
C VAL A 17 8.56 -9.70 -5.06
N CYS A 18 9.69 -9.08 -4.73
CA CYS A 18 10.71 -9.73 -3.93
C CYS A 18 10.33 -9.75 -2.45
N PHE A 19 10.13 -10.95 -1.90
CA PHE A 19 9.90 -11.26 -0.48
C PHE A 19 10.77 -10.42 0.48
N TRP A 20 12.02 -10.16 0.12
CA TRP A 20 12.97 -9.36 0.88
C TRP A 20 12.61 -7.86 0.90
N GLY A 21 12.14 -7.32 -0.21
CA GLY A 21 11.68 -5.93 -0.30
C GLY A 21 10.42 -5.70 0.55
N LEU A 22 9.48 -6.65 0.49
CA LEU A 22 8.29 -6.63 1.34
C LEU A 22 8.65 -6.74 2.83
N GLN A 23 9.61 -7.60 3.20
CA GLN A 23 10.07 -7.64 4.60
C GLN A 23 10.75 -6.35 5.04
N ALA A 24 11.64 -5.78 4.22
CA ALA A 24 12.36 -4.55 4.56
C ALA A 24 11.39 -3.37 4.76
N LEU A 25 10.45 -3.18 3.83
CA LEU A 25 9.43 -2.15 3.93
C LEU A 25 8.52 -2.36 5.16
N GLY A 26 8.19 -3.61 5.48
CA GLY A 26 7.41 -3.96 6.67
C GLY A 26 8.14 -3.61 7.97
N LEU A 27 9.45 -3.86 8.04
CA LEU A 27 10.30 -3.49 9.18
C LEU A 27 10.40 -1.96 9.35
N HIS A 28 10.34 -1.21 8.26
CA HIS A 28 10.32 0.26 8.27
C HIS A 28 8.92 0.86 8.54
N GLY A 29 7.92 0.03 8.86
CA GLY A 29 6.58 0.49 9.21
C GLY A 29 5.84 1.11 8.03
N PHE A 30 6.12 0.65 6.80
CA PHE A 30 5.33 1.02 5.64
C PHE A 30 4.01 0.24 5.61
N PRO A 31 2.92 0.87 5.13
CA PRO A 31 1.62 0.26 4.96
C PRO A 31 1.59 -0.71 3.78
N ILE A 32 2.21 -1.88 3.93
CA ILE A 32 2.30 -2.90 2.90
C ILE A 32 1.85 -4.27 3.42
N PRO A 33 1.45 -5.21 2.55
CA PRO A 33 1.12 -6.56 2.96
C PRO A 33 2.35 -7.26 3.56
N ASN A 34 2.17 -7.95 4.68
CA ASN A 34 3.24 -8.74 5.28
C ASN A 34 3.51 -9.98 4.42
N ALA A 35 4.77 -10.15 4.00
CA ALA A 35 5.19 -11.35 3.28
C ALA A 35 5.37 -12.52 4.27
N VAL A 36 4.66 -13.62 4.03
CA VAL A 36 4.65 -14.82 4.88
C VAL A 36 5.66 -15.84 4.38
N ASP A 37 5.62 -16.16 3.09
CA ASP A 37 6.47 -17.18 2.48
C ASP A 37 6.72 -16.91 0.99
N ARG A 38 7.76 -17.52 0.41
CA ARG A 38 8.07 -17.44 -1.02
C ARG A 38 8.46 -18.80 -1.57
N ASN A 39 7.80 -19.22 -2.65
CA ASN A 39 8.19 -20.38 -3.44
C ASN A 39 8.46 -19.98 -4.90
N ARG A 40 9.73 -19.98 -5.31
CA ARG A 40 10.19 -19.57 -6.65
C ARG A 40 9.68 -18.18 -7.05
N HIS A 41 8.60 -18.13 -7.86
CA HIS A 41 7.96 -16.92 -8.36
C HIS A 41 6.68 -16.56 -7.59
N CYS A 42 6.22 -17.42 -6.67
CA CYS A 42 5.04 -17.17 -5.86
C CYS A 42 5.46 -16.59 -4.50
N VAL A 43 4.78 -15.54 -4.06
CA VAL A 43 4.95 -14.96 -2.73
C VAL A 43 3.59 -14.97 -2.05
N ILE A 44 3.54 -15.55 -0.86
CA ILE A 44 2.37 -15.54 0.02
C ILE A 44 2.47 -14.29 0.88
N MET A 45 1.40 -13.50 0.89
CA MET A 45 1.30 -12.29 1.69
C MET A 45 -0.01 -12.26 2.49
N SER A 46 -0.05 -11.45 3.54
CA SER A 46 -1.27 -11.23 4.33
C SER A 46 -2.39 -10.68 3.44
N LEU A 47 -3.59 -11.23 3.60
CA LEU A 47 -4.76 -10.74 2.89
C LEU A 47 -5.08 -9.32 3.35
N VAL A 48 -5.14 -8.41 2.38
CA VAL A 48 -5.53 -7.03 2.60
C VAL A 48 -6.99 -6.88 2.21
N GLN A 49 -7.79 -6.42 3.16
CA GLN A 49 -9.17 -6.05 2.92
C GLN A 49 -9.18 -4.65 2.32
N GLY A 50 -9.61 -4.50 1.07
CA GLY A 50 -9.59 -3.21 0.39
C GLY A 50 -9.97 -3.33 -1.07
N TYR A 51 -10.25 -2.19 -1.68
CA TYR A 51 -10.54 -2.09 -3.10
C TYR A 51 -9.46 -1.25 -3.77
N PRO A 52 -9.02 -1.59 -4.99
CA PRO A 52 -8.13 -0.74 -5.76
C PRO A 52 -8.82 0.60 -6.03
N LEU A 53 -8.05 1.69 -6.02
CA LEU A 53 -8.59 3.05 -6.15
C LEU A 53 -9.40 3.24 -7.44
N VAL A 54 -9.04 2.54 -8.52
CA VAL A 54 -9.79 2.54 -9.79
C VAL A 54 -11.26 2.10 -9.65
N GLN A 55 -11.58 1.27 -8.66
CA GLN A 55 -12.94 0.78 -8.42
C GLN A 55 -13.77 1.74 -7.54
N VAL A 56 -13.14 2.75 -6.96
CA VAL A 56 -13.82 3.72 -6.09
C VAL A 56 -14.41 4.84 -6.94
N LYS A 57 -15.74 4.91 -6.99
CA LYS A 57 -16.47 5.90 -7.81
C LYS A 57 -16.54 7.30 -7.17
N GLN A 58 -16.58 7.36 -5.85
CA GLN A 58 -16.66 8.60 -5.09
C GLN A 58 -15.79 8.50 -3.85
N LEU A 59 -14.96 9.52 -3.65
CA LEU A 59 -14.11 9.71 -2.47
C LEU A 59 -14.66 10.93 -1.74
N GLN A 60 -15.00 10.79 -0.46
CA GLN A 60 -15.52 11.92 0.31
C GLN A 60 -14.46 13.00 0.54
N ASN A 61 -13.24 12.58 0.88
CA ASN A 61 -12.12 13.48 1.18
C ASN A 61 -10.94 13.21 0.22
N PRO A 62 -10.98 13.71 -1.03
CA PRO A 62 -9.90 13.50 -1.99
C PRO A 62 -8.58 14.15 -1.54
N ASP A 63 -8.65 15.30 -0.87
CA ASP A 63 -7.46 16.05 -0.43
C ASP A 63 -6.65 15.28 0.62
N GLU A 64 -7.32 14.72 1.63
CA GLU A 64 -6.65 13.92 2.68
C GLU A 64 -5.99 12.65 2.11
N ILE A 65 -6.59 12.06 1.08
CA ILE A 65 -6.04 10.85 0.43
C ILE A 65 -4.82 11.21 -0.40
N PHE A 66 -4.89 12.34 -1.11
CA PHE A 66 -3.76 12.86 -1.87
C PHE A 66 -2.57 13.18 -0.96
N ASP A 67 -2.81 13.86 0.17
CA ASP A 67 -1.76 14.17 1.15
C ASP A 67 -1.11 12.91 1.71
N LYS A 68 -1.91 11.87 2.02
CA LYS A 68 -1.39 10.57 2.46
C LYS A 68 -0.54 9.87 1.39
N ILE A 69 -0.99 9.91 0.13
CA ILE A 69 -0.24 9.36 -1.00
C ILE A 69 1.09 10.08 -1.15
N MET A 70 1.09 11.41 -1.17
CA MET A 70 2.31 12.20 -1.32
C MET A 70 3.26 12.00 -0.13
N SER A 71 2.73 11.92 1.09
CA SER A 71 3.51 11.59 2.27
C SER A 71 4.22 10.24 2.14
N LEU A 72 3.56 9.22 1.58
CA LEU A 72 4.16 7.91 1.33
C LEU A 72 5.25 7.96 0.27
N VAL A 73 5.06 8.72 -0.81
CA VAL A 73 6.08 8.89 -1.86
C VAL A 73 7.32 9.59 -1.30
N VAL A 74 7.13 10.65 -0.50
CA VAL A 74 8.23 11.34 0.18
C VAL A 74 8.98 10.39 1.10
N ARG A 75 8.27 9.61 1.93
CA ARG A 75 8.90 8.61 2.81
C ARG A 75 9.68 7.55 2.04
N LEU A 76 9.17 7.08 0.90
CA LEU A 76 9.92 6.14 0.05
C LEU A 76 11.21 6.78 -0.47
N ALA A 77 11.13 8.03 -0.94
CA ALA A 77 12.27 8.78 -1.44
C ALA A 77 13.34 9.02 -0.36
N GLU A 78 12.95 9.28 0.90
CA GLU A 78 13.87 9.39 2.04
C GLU A 78 14.70 8.11 2.25
N HIS A 79 14.12 6.95 1.96
CA HIS A 79 14.79 5.66 1.99
C HIS A 79 15.52 5.30 0.67
N SER A 80 15.69 6.27 -0.24
CA SER A 80 16.28 6.07 -1.58
C SER A 80 15.54 5.01 -2.43
N LEU A 81 14.25 4.81 -2.17
CA LEU A 81 13.39 3.89 -2.90
C LEU A 81 12.39 4.70 -3.72
N ILE A 82 12.30 4.41 -5.01
CA ILE A 82 11.32 5.04 -5.90
C ILE A 82 10.44 3.93 -6.47
N HIS A 83 9.15 4.01 -6.21
CA HIS A 83 8.18 3.10 -6.81
C HIS A 83 7.81 3.63 -8.20
N CYS A 84 8.40 3.04 -9.24
CA CYS A 84 8.21 3.49 -10.62
C CYS A 84 6.79 3.25 -11.17
N ASP A 85 5.99 2.40 -10.53
CA ASP A 85 4.63 2.06 -10.95
C ASP A 85 3.57 2.53 -9.94
N PHE A 86 3.72 3.74 -9.40
CA PHE A 86 2.77 4.26 -8.41
C PHE A 86 1.49 4.76 -9.09
N LYS A 87 0.54 3.86 -9.32
CA LYS A 87 -0.73 4.10 -10.04
C LYS A 87 -1.95 3.68 -9.22
N GLU A 88 -3.13 4.11 -9.65
CA GLU A 88 -4.44 3.84 -9.04
C GLU A 88 -4.79 2.34 -8.89
N PHE A 89 -4.15 1.46 -9.66
CA PHE A 89 -4.32 0.01 -9.55
C PHE A 89 -3.49 -0.61 -8.42
N ASN A 90 -2.37 0.03 -8.07
CA ASN A 90 -1.44 -0.44 -7.04
C ASN A 90 -1.75 0.17 -5.67
N ILE A 91 -2.76 1.00 -5.60
CA ILE A 91 -3.23 1.67 -4.40
C ILE A 91 -4.53 1.01 -3.96
N MET A 92 -4.48 0.31 -2.82
CA MET A 92 -5.68 -0.19 -2.17
C MET A 92 -6.15 0.76 -1.08
N VAL A 93 -7.46 0.96 -1.03
CA VAL A 93 -8.15 1.77 -0.02
C VAL A 93 -9.20 0.96 0.70
N HIS A 94 -9.29 1.16 2.02
CA HIS A 94 -10.28 0.50 2.86
C HIS A 94 -11.55 1.37 2.95
N ILE A 95 -12.71 0.82 2.56
CA ILE A 95 -13.98 1.58 2.47
C ILE A 95 -14.51 2.04 3.85
N LEU A 96 -14.30 1.27 4.91
CA LEU A 96 -14.76 1.64 6.26
C LEU A 96 -14.12 2.93 6.82
N THR A 97 -13.03 3.42 6.22
CA THR A 97 -12.35 4.65 6.64
C THR A 97 -12.81 5.91 5.91
N PHE A 98 -13.66 5.78 4.89
CA PHE A 98 -14.19 6.90 4.09
C PHE A 98 -15.71 6.78 3.98
N ASN A 99 -16.40 6.57 5.12
CA ASN A 99 -17.85 6.34 5.21
C ASN A 99 -18.64 7.28 4.30
N CYS A 100 -19.16 6.73 3.19
CA CYS A 100 -20.23 7.34 2.40
C CYS A 100 -21.44 7.69 3.26
#